data_AF-A0A7S1R5W2-F1
#
_entry.id   AF-A0A7S1R5W2-F1
#
_cell.length_a   1.000
_cell.length_b   1.000
_cell.length_c   1.000
_cell.angle_alpha   90.00
_cell.angle_beta   90.00
_cell.angle_gamma   90.00
#
_symmetry.space_group_name_H-M   'P 1'
#
loop_
_entity.id
_entity.type
_entity.pdbx_description
1 polymer ?
#
loop_
_entity_poly.entity_id
_entity_poly.type
_entity_poly.pdbx_seq_one_letter_code
_entity_poly.pdbx_strand_id
1 'polypeptide(L)'
;RNPTPRRCLLVCVASTALLYVVYAAIALGGYVSWGDTLTHSKSIVALYDEDDPIFIAIRLLLSVAMVVTTAVNVYPLRESVTGLVKSFTGRGSGAVSHVVWALVIVSSAAGLAIAFPHVVVLITLLGGTLAACMMLVFPSIIARQVLGRRTWCVAFVITSIFAVALFLAACGVIGKPA
;
A
#
# COMPACT_ATOMS: atom_id res chain seq x y z
N ARG A 1 -11.17 15.99 25.19
CA ARG A 1 -9.86 15.28 25.18
C ARG A 1 -9.01 15.92 24.08
N ASN A 2 -8.17 16.90 24.43
CA ASN A 2 -7.61 17.86 23.46
C ASN A 2 -6.46 17.26 22.63
N PRO A 3 -6.56 17.20 21.29
CA PRO A 3 -5.47 16.75 20.43
C PRO A 3 -4.41 17.85 20.36
N THR A 4 -3.36 17.72 21.17
CA THR A 4 -2.18 18.60 21.06
C THR A 4 -1.21 18.02 20.03
N PRO A 5 -0.48 18.85 19.26
CA PRO A 5 0.42 18.38 18.19
C PRO A 5 1.49 17.41 18.71
N ARG A 6 1.99 17.64 19.93
CA ARG A 6 2.97 16.76 20.59
C ARG A 6 2.40 15.36 20.86
N ARG A 7 1.14 15.25 21.27
CA ARG A 7 0.49 13.96 21.52
C ARG A 7 0.20 13.22 20.22
N CYS A 8 -0.20 13.93 19.18
CA CYS A 8 -0.40 13.35 17.85
C CYS A 8 0.92 12.76 17.32
N LEU A 9 2.01 13.54 17.39
CA LEU A 9 3.34 13.08 16.98
C LEU A 9 3.79 11.86 17.79
N LEU A 10 3.63 11.88 19.12
CA LEU A 10 4.01 10.75 19.97
C LEU A 10 3.28 9.46 19.57
N VAL A 11 1.96 9.54 19.34
CA VAL A 11 1.16 8.38 18.94
C VAL A 11 1.59 7.86 17.57
N CYS A 12 1.81 8.74 16.59
CA CYS A 12 2.30 8.34 15.27
C CYS A 12 3.67 7.68 15.34
N VAL A 13 4.62 8.28 16.07
CA VAL A 13 5.97 7.72 16.20
C VAL A 13 5.94 6.38 16.94
N ALA A 14 5.17 6.28 18.03
CA ALA A 14 5.04 5.04 18.80
C ALA A 14 4.40 3.91 17.98
N SER A 15 3.34 4.20 17.21
CA SER A 15 2.69 3.18 16.37
C SER A 15 3.58 2.74 15.22
N THR A 16 4.29 3.67 14.56
CA THR A 16 5.26 3.33 13.53
C THR A 16 6.43 2.51 14.08
N ALA A 17 6.95 2.87 15.25
CA ALA A 17 8.01 2.10 15.90
C ALA A 17 7.57 0.67 16.24
N LEU A 18 6.37 0.51 16.79
CA LEU A 18 5.81 -0.81 17.08
C LEU A 18 5.65 -1.66 15.81
N LEU A 19 5.11 -1.09 14.74
CA LEU A 19 4.95 -1.77 13.45
C LEU A 19 6.30 -2.21 12.90
N TYR A 20 7.32 -1.34 12.98
CA TYR A 20 8.68 -1.66 12.53
C TYR A 20 9.27 -2.83 13.32
N VAL A 21 9.14 -2.86 14.64
CA VAL A 21 9.64 -3.96 15.48
C VAL A 21 8.98 -5.29 15.11
N VAL A 22 7.66 -5.31 14.93
CA VAL A 22 6.92 -6.52 14.55
C VAL A 22 7.36 -7.01 13.18
N TYR A 23 7.45 -6.12 12.19
CA TYR A 23 7.90 -6.49 10.84
C TYR A 23 9.36 -6.95 10.80
N ALA A 24 10.24 -6.31 11.58
CA ALA A 24 11.63 -6.73 11.71
C ALA A 24 11.73 -8.13 12.34
N ALA A 25 10.94 -8.42 13.39
CA ALA A 25 10.92 -9.75 14.01
C ALA A 25 10.44 -10.84 13.03
N ILE A 26 9.39 -10.58 12.25
CA ILE A 26 8.89 -11.51 11.23
C ILE A 26 9.94 -11.70 10.12
N ALA A 27 10.57 -10.63 9.65
CA ALA A 27 11.57 -10.70 8.59
C ALA A 27 12.82 -11.48 9.04
N LEU A 28 13.34 -11.20 10.24
CA LEU A 28 14.49 -11.91 10.80
C LEU A 28 14.17 -13.38 11.09
N GLY A 29 13.01 -13.66 11.68
CA GLY A 29 12.55 -15.03 11.93
C GLY A 29 12.33 -15.83 10.65
N GLY A 30 11.82 -15.19 9.59
CA GLY A 30 11.71 -15.76 8.26
C GLY A 30 13.07 -16.07 7.65
N TYR A 31 14.01 -15.12 7.71
CA TYR A 31 15.35 -15.29 7.16
C TYR A 31 16.14 -16.39 7.87
N VAL A 32 16.08 -16.47 9.21
CA VAL A 32 16.77 -17.52 9.97
C VAL A 32 16.22 -18.92 9.66
N SER A 33 14.92 -19.03 9.40
CA SER A 33 14.27 -20.33 9.17
C SER A 33 14.47 -20.88 7.75
N TRP A 34 14.40 -20.04 6.70
CA TRP A 34 14.45 -20.50 5.30
C TRP A 34 15.63 -19.99 4.48
N GLY A 35 16.39 -19.03 5.01
CA GLY A 35 17.51 -18.40 4.33
C GLY A 35 17.13 -17.91 2.94
N ASP A 36 17.90 -18.34 1.94
CA ASP A 36 17.79 -17.88 0.55
C ASP A 36 16.56 -18.43 -0.20
N THR A 37 15.94 -19.50 0.32
CA THR A 37 14.71 -20.07 -0.25
C THR A 37 13.53 -19.10 -0.17
N LEU A 38 13.59 -18.14 0.77
CA LEU A 38 12.57 -17.12 0.98
C LEU A 38 12.45 -16.17 -0.23
N THR A 39 13.56 -15.85 -0.88
CA THR A 39 13.65 -14.86 -1.97
C THR A 39 12.87 -15.29 -3.22
N HIS A 40 12.80 -16.61 -3.47
CA HIS A 40 12.12 -17.17 -4.64
C HIS A 40 10.66 -17.54 -4.39
N SER A 41 10.19 -17.37 -3.16
CA SER A 41 8.88 -17.86 -2.73
C SER A 41 7.76 -16.85 -2.97
N LYS A 42 6.58 -17.33 -3.37
CA LYS A 42 5.40 -16.46 -3.63
C LYS A 42 4.85 -15.81 -2.35
N SER A 43 4.97 -16.51 -1.22
CA SER A 43 4.65 -15.99 0.11
C SER A 43 5.33 -16.86 1.17
N ILE A 44 5.51 -16.32 2.38
CA ILE A 44 6.06 -17.06 3.53
C ILE A 44 5.19 -18.28 3.87
N VAL A 45 3.87 -18.15 3.71
CA VAL A 45 2.91 -19.21 4.05
C VAL A 45 2.89 -20.34 3.02
N ALA A 46 3.32 -20.05 1.79
CA ALA A 46 3.46 -21.06 0.72
C ALA A 46 4.71 -21.94 0.90
N LEU A 47 5.58 -21.61 1.85
CA LEU A 47 6.84 -22.33 2.11
C LEU A 47 6.69 -23.52 3.06
N TYR A 48 5.51 -23.65 3.67
CA TYR A 48 5.14 -24.76 4.53
C TYR A 48 4.25 -25.75 3.79
N ASP A 49 4.32 -27.02 4.20
CA ASP A 49 3.56 -28.11 3.60
C ASP A 49 2.05 -27.84 3.60
N GLU A 50 1.39 -28.25 2.53
CA GLU A 50 -0.05 -28.02 2.36
C GLU A 50 -0.91 -28.87 3.30
N ASP A 51 -0.37 -29.99 3.77
CA ASP A 51 -1.08 -30.98 4.57
C ASP A 51 -1.01 -30.71 6.09
N ASP A 52 -0.24 -29.72 6.53
CA ASP A 52 -0.13 -29.38 7.95
C ASP A 52 -1.41 -28.69 8.46
N PRO A 53 -2.14 -29.28 9.43
CA PRO A 53 -3.45 -28.77 9.87
C PRO A 53 -3.37 -27.36 10.47
N ILE A 54 -2.23 -27.00 11.08
CA ILE A 54 -1.97 -25.66 11.63
C ILE A 54 -1.85 -24.63 10.51
N PHE A 55 -1.12 -24.95 9.44
CA PHE A 55 -0.93 -24.03 8.31
C PHE A 55 -2.19 -23.90 7.46
N ILE A 56 -2.98 -24.96 7.34
CA ILE A 56 -4.33 -24.87 6.75
C ILE A 56 -5.20 -23.89 7.55
N ALA A 57 -5.22 -24.01 8.88
CA ALA A 57 -5.99 -23.09 9.73
C ALA A 57 -5.53 -21.63 9.60
N ILE A 58 -4.22 -21.38 9.54
CA ILE A 58 -3.65 -20.04 9.31
C ILE A 58 -4.06 -19.50 7.93
N ARG A 59 -3.95 -20.31 6.87
CA ARG A 59 -4.37 -19.93 5.50
C ARG A 59 -5.86 -19.59 5.44
N LEU A 60 -6.70 -20.37 6.13
CA LEU A 60 -8.14 -20.10 6.24
C LEU A 60 -8.40 -18.78 6.97
N LEU A 61 -7.76 -18.55 8.11
CA LEU A 61 -7.91 -17.31 8.87
C LEU A 61 -7.46 -16.09 8.07
N LEU A 62 -6.32 -16.18 7.37
CA LEU A 62 -5.84 -15.13 6.48
C LEU A 62 -6.83 -14.88 5.34
N SER A 63 -7.39 -15.93 4.75
CA SER A 63 -8.38 -15.80 3.67
C SER A 63 -9.65 -15.08 4.16
N VAL A 64 -10.17 -15.44 5.33
CA VAL A 64 -11.32 -14.76 5.95
C VAL A 64 -10.99 -13.30 6.25
N ALA A 65 -9.82 -13.03 6.83
CA ALA A 65 -9.36 -11.67 7.13
C ALA A 65 -9.26 -10.82 5.85
N MET A 66 -8.76 -11.37 4.74
CA MET A 66 -8.64 -10.69 3.45
C MET A 66 -10.02 -10.40 2.83
N VAL A 67 -10.98 -11.32 2.94
CA VAL A 67 -12.37 -11.09 2.48
C VAL A 67 -13.01 -9.93 3.24
N VAL A 68 -12.91 -9.93 4.57
CA VAL A 68 -13.47 -8.85 5.41
C VAL A 68 -12.78 -7.52 5.12
N THR A 69 -11.45 -7.51 5.03
CA THR A 69 -10.67 -6.29 4.74
C THR A 69 -11.02 -5.71 3.37
N THR A 70 -11.19 -6.56 2.36
CA THR A 70 -11.58 -6.12 1.03
C THR A 70 -12.97 -5.47 1.06
N ALA A 71 -13.94 -6.07 1.74
CA ALA A 71 -15.28 -5.49 1.89
C ALA A 71 -15.24 -4.11 2.56
N VAL A 72 -14.45 -3.94 3.62
CA VAL A 72 -14.27 -2.66 4.32
C VAL A 72 -13.61 -1.61 3.42
N ASN A 73 -12.61 -2.00 2.62
CA ASN A 73 -11.88 -1.07 1.75
C ASN A 73 -12.66 -0.63 0.50
N VAL A 74 -13.62 -1.43 0.02
CA VAL A 74 -14.43 -1.09 -1.17
C VAL A 74 -15.29 0.16 -0.94
N TYR A 75 -15.80 0.36 0.27
CA TYR A 75 -16.64 1.52 0.58
C TYR A 75 -15.94 2.87 0.37
N PRO A 76 -14.79 3.17 1.01
CA PRO A 76 -14.09 4.44 0.80
C PRO A 76 -13.52 4.58 -0.62
N LEU A 77 -13.13 3.46 -1.26
CA LEU A 77 -12.70 3.47 -2.67
C LEU A 77 -13.83 3.94 -3.58
N ARG A 78 -15.03 3.37 -3.40
CA ARG A 78 -16.22 3.77 -4.15
C ARG A 78 -16.50 5.25 -3.96
N GLU A 79 -16.52 5.72 -2.71
CA GLU A 79 -16.82 7.12 -2.39
C GLU A 79 -15.81 8.08 -3.04
N SER A 80 -14.53 7.71 -3.02
CA SER A 80 -13.45 8.48 -3.66
C SER A 80 -13.65 8.58 -5.18
N VAL A 81 -13.99 7.47 -5.84
CA VAL A 81 -14.24 7.44 -7.28
C VAL A 81 -15.51 8.21 -7.65
N THR A 82 -16.60 8.02 -6.91
CA THR A 82 -17.85 8.77 -7.17
C THR A 82 -17.68 10.26 -6.90
N GLY A 83 -16.90 10.64 -5.89
CA GLY A 83 -16.54 12.02 -5.61
C GLY A 83 -15.72 12.64 -6.76
N LEU A 84 -14.73 11.90 -7.28
CA LEU A 84 -13.92 12.32 -8.41
C LEU A 84 -14.77 12.53 -9.67
N VAL A 85 -15.61 11.55 -10.02
CA VAL A 85 -16.49 11.60 -11.20
C VAL A 85 -17.50 12.74 -11.07
N LYS A 86 -18.07 12.95 -9.87
CA LYS A 86 -18.96 14.09 -9.62
C LYS A 86 -18.23 15.42 -9.83
N SER A 87 -16.96 15.53 -9.41
CA SER A 87 -16.15 16.73 -9.63
C SER A 87 -15.88 16.99 -11.11
N PHE A 88 -15.76 15.95 -11.94
CA PHE A 88 -15.52 16.10 -13.39
C PHE A 88 -16.79 16.27 -14.23
N THR A 89 -17.89 15.61 -13.85
CA THR A 89 -19.11 15.53 -14.68
C THR A 89 -20.29 16.35 -14.13
N GLY A 90 -20.22 16.81 -12.88
CA GLY A 90 -21.27 17.61 -12.24
C GLY A 90 -22.61 16.89 -11.99
N ARG A 91 -22.75 15.63 -12.41
CA ARG A 91 -23.97 14.83 -12.27
C ARG A 91 -23.99 14.06 -10.95
N GLY A 92 -25.16 14.01 -10.31
CA GLY A 92 -25.39 13.19 -9.12
C GLY A 92 -25.30 11.69 -9.44
N SER A 93 -24.76 10.91 -8.50
CA SER A 93 -24.67 9.46 -8.62
C SER A 93 -25.95 8.80 -8.08
N GLY A 94 -26.59 7.95 -8.88
CA GLY A 94 -27.73 7.13 -8.46
C GLY A 94 -27.30 5.76 -7.96
N ALA A 95 -28.20 5.00 -7.32
CA ALA A 95 -27.93 3.66 -6.77
C ALA A 95 -27.27 2.70 -7.78
N VAL A 96 -27.71 2.73 -9.04
CA VAL A 96 -27.15 1.90 -10.14
C VAL A 96 -25.70 2.31 -10.46
N SER A 97 -25.38 3.61 -10.44
CA SER A 97 -24.02 4.09 -10.67
C SER A 97 -23.05 3.60 -9.59
N HIS A 98 -23.50 3.51 -8.32
CA HIS A 98 -22.68 2.98 -7.23
C HIS A 98 -22.33 1.50 -7.41
N VAL A 99 -23.27 0.68 -7.91
CA VAL A 99 -23.03 -0.75 -8.19
C VAL A 99 -22.04 -0.91 -9.33
N VAL A 100 -22.19 -0.13 -10.40
CA VAL A 100 -21.27 -0.16 -11.56
C VAL A 100 -19.85 0.20 -11.12
N TRP A 101 -19.66 1.27 -10.33
CA TRP A 101 -18.34 1.65 -9.85
C TRP A 101 -17.70 0.59 -8.94
N ALA A 102 -18.48 -0.02 -8.04
CA ALA A 102 -17.99 -1.12 -7.21
C ALA A 102 -17.53 -2.30 -8.06
N LEU A 103 -18.31 -2.66 -9.09
CA LEU A 103 -17.99 -3.77 -9.98
C LEU A 103 -16.73 -3.48 -10.81
N VAL A 104 -16.56 -2.25 -11.31
CA VAL A 104 -15.34 -1.82 -12.02
C VAL A 104 -14.11 -1.88 -11.10
N ILE A 105 -14.22 -1.38 -9.86
CA ILE A 105 -13.11 -1.40 -8.89
C ILE A 105 -12.70 -2.84 -8.57
N VAL A 106 -13.66 -3.71 -8.25
CA VAL A 106 -13.36 -5.12 -7.94
C VAL A 106 -12.81 -5.86 -9.16
N SER A 107 -13.37 -5.61 -10.35
CA SER A 107 -12.92 -6.27 -11.59
C SER A 107 -11.52 -5.83 -12.00
N SER A 108 -11.17 -4.56 -11.83
CA SER A 108 -9.82 -4.06 -12.09
C SER A 108 -8.79 -4.63 -11.10
N ALA A 109 -9.13 -4.74 -9.81
CA ALA A 109 -8.29 -5.41 -8.82
C ALA A 109 -8.10 -6.89 -9.16
N ALA A 110 -9.17 -7.59 -9.55
CA ALA A 110 -9.10 -8.99 -9.96
C ALA A 110 -8.25 -9.18 -11.24
N GLY A 111 -8.43 -8.31 -12.25
CA GLY A 111 -7.62 -8.33 -13.47
C GLY A 111 -6.13 -8.12 -13.19
N LEU A 112 -5.81 -7.22 -12.26
CA LEU A 112 -4.43 -6.97 -11.83
C LEU A 112 -3.81 -8.17 -11.09
N ALA A 113 -4.59 -8.84 -10.25
CA ALA A 113 -4.16 -10.06 -9.56
C ALA A 113 -3.91 -11.23 -10.53
N ILE A 114 -4.68 -11.34 -11.61
CA ILE A 114 -4.44 -12.34 -12.67
C ILE A 114 -3.19 -12.00 -13.48
N ALA A 115 -2.96 -10.72 -13.79
CA ALA A 115 -1.81 -10.27 -14.56
C ALA A 115 -0.47 -10.47 -13.81
N PHE A 116 -0.46 -10.33 -12.48
CA PHE A 116 0.74 -10.44 -11.66
C PHE A 116 0.56 -11.52 -10.57
N PRO A 117 0.99 -12.77 -10.83
CA PRO A 117 0.82 -13.88 -9.87
C PRO A 117 1.74 -13.78 -8.64
N HIS A 118 2.74 -12.90 -8.67
CA HIS A 118 3.65 -12.64 -7.55
C HIS A 118 3.25 -11.37 -6.81
N VAL A 119 2.75 -11.54 -5.58
CA VAL A 119 2.31 -10.43 -4.72
C VAL A 119 3.44 -9.42 -4.45
N VAL A 120 4.70 -9.88 -4.39
CA VAL A 120 5.87 -9.01 -4.19
C VAL A 120 6.02 -8.02 -5.33
N VAL A 121 5.85 -8.45 -6.57
CA VAL A 121 5.92 -7.57 -7.75
C VAL A 121 4.82 -6.51 -7.69
N LEU A 122 3.60 -6.92 -7.30
CA LEU A 122 2.46 -6.02 -7.17
C LEU A 122 2.69 -4.96 -6.08
N ILE A 123 3.15 -5.38 -4.90
CA ILE A 123 3.46 -4.48 -3.77
C ILE A 123 4.56 -3.50 -4.16
N THR A 124 5.63 -3.98 -4.80
CA THR A 124 6.75 -3.14 -5.24
C THR A 124 6.30 -2.13 -6.29
N LEU A 125 5.50 -2.55 -7.28
CA LEU A 125 4.99 -1.66 -8.32
C LEU A 125 4.03 -0.61 -7.76
N LEU A 126 2.99 -1.02 -7.05
CA LEU A 126 1.99 -0.09 -6.52
C LEU A 126 2.58 0.79 -5.41
N GLY A 127 3.47 0.24 -4.58
CA GLY A 127 4.17 0.97 -3.54
C GLY A 127 5.16 2.01 -4.09
N GLY A 128 5.99 1.62 -5.06
CA GLY A 128 6.97 2.51 -5.67
C GLY A 128 6.35 3.61 -6.55
N THR A 129 5.11 3.42 -7.01
CA THR A 129 4.41 4.39 -7.85
C THR A 129 3.37 5.21 -7.06
N LEU A 130 2.23 4.61 -6.73
CA LEU A 130 1.09 5.28 -6.12
C LEU A 130 1.39 5.71 -4.68
N ALA A 131 1.98 4.82 -3.88
CA ALA A 131 2.28 5.15 -2.49
C ALA A 131 3.40 6.19 -2.40
N ALA A 132 4.47 6.08 -3.21
CA ALA A 132 5.51 7.10 -3.30
C ALA A 132 4.94 8.48 -3.68
N CYS A 133 4.02 8.54 -4.65
CA CYS A 133 3.35 9.78 -5.03
C CYS A 133 2.53 10.37 -3.85
N MET A 134 1.72 9.56 -3.17
CA MET A 134 0.89 10.00 -2.05
C MET A 134 1.68 10.34 -0.78
N MET A 135 2.77 9.63 -0.50
CA MET A 135 3.56 9.81 0.72
C MET A 135 4.64 10.86 0.59
N LEU A 136 5.19 11.09 -0.61
CA LEU A 136 6.31 12.01 -0.81
C LEU A 136 5.90 13.28 -1.54
N VAL A 137 5.22 13.14 -2.69
CA VAL A 137 4.90 14.28 -3.55
C VAL A 137 3.78 15.12 -2.94
N PHE A 138 2.72 14.47 -2.46
CA PHE A 138 1.54 15.19 -1.94
C PHE A 138 1.84 16.05 -0.70
N PRO A 139 2.54 15.56 0.35
CA PRO A 139 2.91 16.40 1.49
C PRO A 139 3.84 17.54 1.09
N SER A 140 4.71 17.33 0.10
CA SER A 140 5.61 18.37 -0.42
C SER A 140 4.85 19.47 -1.14
N ILE A 141 3.76 19.16 -1.85
CA ILE A 141 2.87 20.17 -2.43
C ILE A 141 2.17 20.97 -1.33
N ILE A 142 1.61 20.30 -0.31
CA ILE A 142 0.93 20.96 0.80
C ILE A 142 1.89 21.83 1.61
N ALA A 143 3.14 21.40 1.78
CA ALA A 143 4.18 22.14 2.49
C ALA A 143 4.45 23.53 1.87
N ARG A 144 4.05 23.78 0.62
CA ARG A 144 4.09 25.12 0.00
C ARG A 144 3.30 26.16 0.78
N GLN A 145 2.22 25.75 1.45
CA GLN A 145 1.36 26.65 2.23
C GLN A 145 1.99 27.08 3.56
N VAL A 146 3.01 26.35 4.03
CA VAL A 146 3.61 26.56 5.36
C VAL A 146 5.07 27.03 5.28
N LEU A 147 5.83 26.55 4.29
CA LEU A 147 7.26 26.84 4.15
C LEU A 147 7.54 28.03 3.21
N GLY A 148 8.69 28.68 3.43
CA GLY A 148 9.19 29.72 2.53
C GLY A 148 9.48 29.19 1.11
N ARG A 149 9.36 30.07 0.10
CA ARG A 149 9.47 29.70 -1.33
C ARG A 149 10.76 28.95 -1.68
N ARG A 150 11.90 29.34 -1.08
CA ARG A 150 13.20 28.68 -1.32
C ARG A 150 13.27 27.28 -0.70
N THR A 151 12.91 27.14 0.58
CA THR A 151 12.93 25.86 1.30
C THR A 151 11.92 24.87 0.71
N TRP A 152 10.76 25.35 0.29
CA TRP A 152 9.77 24.53 -0.40
C TRP A 152 10.29 24.00 -1.75
N CYS A 153 10.91 24.87 -2.56
CA CYS A 153 11.43 24.46 -3.87
C CYS A 153 12.50 23.36 -3.72
N VAL A 154 13.43 23.54 -2.77
CA VAL A 154 14.46 22.53 -2.46
C VAL A 154 13.82 21.23 -1.98
N ALA A 155 12.89 21.28 -1.02
CA ALA A 155 12.22 20.10 -0.51
C ALA A 155 11.46 19.34 -1.62
N PHE A 156 10.69 20.06 -2.43
CA PHE A 156 9.91 19.49 -3.53
C PHE A 156 10.80 18.82 -4.59
N VAL A 157 11.92 19.44 -4.96
CA VAL A 157 12.88 18.85 -5.90
C VAL A 157 13.48 17.57 -5.33
N ILE A 158 13.93 17.58 -4.07
CA ILE A 158 14.52 16.40 -3.41
C ILE A 158 13.49 15.25 -3.35
N THR A 159 12.26 15.53 -2.90
CA THR A 159 11.22 14.49 -2.78
C THR A 159 10.78 13.97 -4.14
N SER A 160 10.78 14.82 -5.17
CA SER A 160 10.44 14.40 -6.53
C SER A 160 11.52 13.50 -7.13
N ILE A 161 12.80 13.83 -6.92
CA ILE A 161 13.93 12.96 -7.33
C ILE A 161 13.80 11.59 -6.66
N PHE A 162 13.52 11.57 -5.36
CA PHE A 162 13.36 10.30 -4.63
C PHE A 162 12.14 9.50 -5.11
N ALA A 163 11.00 10.16 -5.39
CA ALA A 163 9.83 9.50 -5.95
C ALA A 163 10.11 8.91 -7.35
N VAL A 164 10.84 9.62 -8.21
CA VAL A 164 11.27 9.11 -9.52
C VAL A 164 12.23 7.93 -9.36
N ALA A 165 13.16 8.00 -8.41
CA ALA A 165 14.07 6.89 -8.13
C ALA A 165 13.30 5.63 -7.68
N LEU A 166 12.31 5.78 -6.78
CA LEU A 166 11.44 4.68 -6.36
C LEU A 166 10.60 4.11 -7.51
N PHE A 167 10.09 4.97 -8.40
CA PHE A 167 9.38 4.53 -9.60
C PHE A 167 10.29 3.72 -10.53
N LEU A 168 11.52 4.21 -10.78
CA LEU A 168 12.49 3.51 -11.63
C LEU A 168 12.95 2.19 -11.01
N ALA A 169 13.11 2.13 -9.68
CA ALA A 169 13.39 0.91 -8.95
C ALA A 169 12.24 -0.10 -9.06
N ALA A 170 10.99 0.38 -8.94
CA ALA A 170 9.81 -0.46 -9.07
C ALA A 170 9.61 -1.02 -10.49
N CYS A 171 10.04 -0.29 -11.52
CA CYS A 171 10.08 -0.77 -12.90
C CYS A 171 11.28 -1.68 -13.21
N GLY A 172 12.15 -1.96 -12.24
CA GLY A 172 13.34 -2.81 -12.44
C GLY A 172 14.45 -2.18 -13.27
N VAL A 173 14.41 -0.85 -13.49
CA VAL A 173 15.45 -0.11 -14.23
C VAL A 173 16.68 0.14 -13.35
N ILE A 174 16.47 0.29 -12.04
CA ILE A 174 17.53 0.57 -11.05
C ILE A 174 17.46 -0.51 -9.97
N GLY A 175 18.53 -1.30 -9.85
CA GLY A 175 18.62 -2.42 -8.93
C GLY A 175 17.99 -3.69 -9.51
N LYS A 176 18.82 -4.59 -10.04
CA LYS A 176 18.39 -5.98 -10.21
C LYS A 176 18.21 -6.57 -8.81
N PRO A 177 17.13 -7.34 -8.54
CA PRO A 177 17.14 -8.20 -7.37
C PRO A 177 18.33 -9.14 -7.55
N ALA A 178 19.29 -9.07 -6.63
CA ALA A 178 20.23 -10.16 -6.42
C ALA A 178 19.45 -11.36 -5.89
#